data_AF-B0C6G6-F1
#
_entry.id   AF-B0C6G6-F1
#
_cell.length_a   1.000
_cell.length_b   1.000
_cell.length_c   1.000
_cell.angle_alpha   90.00
_cell.angle_beta   90.00
_cell.angle_gamma   90.00
#
_symmetry.space_group_name_H-M   'P 1'
#
loop_
_entity.id
_entity.type
_entity.pdbx_description
1 polymer ?
#
loop_
_entity_poly.entity_id
_entity_poly.type
_entity_poly.pdbx_seq_one_letter_code
_entity_poly.pdbx_strand_id
1 'polypeptide(L)'
;MYFLMSHCYLKILSTIPKSKTQKGFTLIELLVVIVIIAILAGVALPSLLNQANKARQSAAKSHIGAVNRAQQAYRLEERTFADDMGLLGIGLPLTTEKYTYSFGTVNSTVAEFRATPTDPLLSAITGCTNANIVFGGLATTSVTLEEQPAPGAGTIATPPSC
;
A
#
# COMPACT_ATOMS: atom_id res chain seq x y z
N MET A 1 -46.66 -34.30 44.83
CA MET A 1 -46.42 -33.48 43.61
C MET A 1 -45.11 -33.80 42.87
N TYR A 2 -44.20 -34.64 43.41
CA TYR A 2 -42.93 -35.00 42.74
C TYR A 2 -42.96 -36.32 41.93
N PHE A 3 -44.03 -37.12 42.01
CA PHE A 3 -44.08 -38.45 41.39
C PHE A 3 -44.47 -38.45 39.89
N LEU A 4 -45.10 -37.37 39.39
CA LEU A 4 -45.43 -37.19 37.98
C LEU A 4 -44.29 -36.57 37.15
N MET A 5 -43.31 -35.91 37.77
CA MET A 5 -42.20 -35.26 37.06
C MET A 5 -41.13 -36.27 36.59
N SER A 6 -40.99 -37.41 37.29
CA SER A 6 -39.96 -38.42 36.96
C SER A 6 -40.32 -39.32 35.77
N HIS A 7 -41.61 -39.40 35.40
CA HIS A 7 -42.08 -40.24 34.29
C HIS A 7 -42.11 -39.51 32.94
N CYS A 8 -42.03 -38.17 32.94
CA CYS A 8 -42.04 -37.37 31.72
C CYS A 8 -40.66 -37.30 31.04
N TYR A 9 -39.58 -37.34 31.84
CA TYR A 9 -38.21 -37.25 31.32
C TYR A 9 -37.75 -38.45 30.48
N LEU A 10 -38.38 -39.62 30.64
CA LEU A 10 -37.94 -40.84 29.96
C LEU A 10 -38.54 -41.02 28.55
N LYS A 11 -39.53 -40.21 28.14
CA LYS A 11 -40.15 -40.30 26.81
C LYS A 11 -39.44 -39.45 25.73
N ILE A 12 -38.54 -38.54 26.14
CA ILE A 12 -37.87 -37.57 25.24
C ILE A 12 -36.57 -38.13 24.63
N LEU A 13 -36.00 -39.23 25.17
CA LEU A 13 -34.76 -39.81 24.65
C LEU A 13 -34.96 -40.82 23.49
N SER A 14 -36.20 -41.05 23.03
CA SER A 14 -36.51 -42.14 22.08
C SER A 14 -36.54 -41.76 20.59
N THR A 15 -36.16 -40.53 20.22
CA THR A 15 -36.21 -40.10 18.81
C THR A 15 -34.90 -39.50 18.33
N ILE A 16 -33.78 -40.14 18.66
CA ILE A 16 -32.50 -39.86 17.99
C ILE A 16 -32.57 -40.54 16.62
N PRO A 17 -32.64 -39.78 15.50
CA PRO A 17 -32.71 -40.36 14.17
C PRO A 17 -31.47 -41.19 13.87
N LYS A 18 -31.71 -42.40 13.32
CA LYS A 18 -30.73 -43.36 12.81
C LYS A 18 -29.58 -42.65 12.08
N SER A 19 -28.36 -42.99 12.49
CA SER A 19 -27.09 -42.52 11.96
C SER A 19 -27.14 -42.19 10.46
N LYS A 20 -26.97 -40.91 10.12
CA LYS A 20 -26.55 -40.55 8.77
C LYS A 20 -25.18 -41.20 8.57
N THR A 21 -25.09 -42.10 7.61
CA THR A 21 -23.84 -42.71 7.15
C THR A 21 -22.86 -41.58 6.87
N GLN A 22 -21.91 -41.35 7.79
CA GLN A 22 -20.86 -40.38 7.57
C GLN A 22 -19.93 -40.98 6.50
N LYS A 23 -20.15 -40.57 5.25
CA LYS A 23 -19.18 -40.79 4.18
C LYS A 23 -17.97 -39.93 4.52
N GLY A 24 -16.95 -40.53 5.11
CA GLY A 24 -15.68 -39.86 5.36
C GLY A 24 -15.00 -39.54 4.03
N PHE A 25 -14.42 -38.34 3.94
CA PHE A 25 -13.53 -37.97 2.83
C PHE A 25 -12.43 -39.02 2.72
N THR A 26 -12.17 -39.49 1.51
CA THR A 26 -11.05 -40.39 1.28
C THR A 26 -9.74 -39.60 1.37
N LEU A 27 -8.67 -40.22 1.91
CA LEU A 27 -7.34 -39.56 1.96
C LEU A 27 -6.85 -39.18 0.56
N ILE A 28 -7.25 -39.93 -0.47
CA ILE A 28 -6.90 -39.66 -1.86
C ILE A 28 -7.63 -38.43 -2.43
N GLU A 29 -8.88 -38.19 -2.05
CA GLU A 29 -9.59 -36.95 -2.43
C GLU A 29 -8.89 -35.72 -1.89
N LEU A 30 -8.48 -35.75 -0.62
CA LEU A 30 -7.79 -34.62 -0.01
C LEU A 30 -6.38 -34.44 -0.60
N LEU A 31 -5.70 -35.54 -0.96
CA LEU A 31 -4.38 -35.52 -1.59
C LEU A 31 -4.41 -34.86 -2.97
N VAL A 32 -5.37 -35.21 -3.84
CA VAL A 32 -5.47 -34.61 -5.16
C VAL A 32 -5.79 -33.11 -5.08
N VAL A 33 -6.61 -32.70 -4.10
CA VAL A 33 -6.95 -31.29 -3.90
C VAL A 33 -5.74 -30.45 -3.51
N ILE A 34 -4.92 -30.91 -2.55
CA ILE A 34 -3.72 -30.15 -2.15
C ILE A 34 -2.67 -30.09 -3.28
N VAL A 35 -2.58 -31.13 -4.11
CA VAL A 35 -1.68 -31.14 -5.29
C VAL A 35 -2.12 -30.07 -6.30
N ILE A 36 -3.41 -29.97 -6.60
CA ILE A 36 -3.92 -28.96 -7.53
C ILE A 36 -3.73 -27.55 -6.95
N ILE A 37 -4.03 -27.33 -5.66
CA ILE A 37 -3.81 -26.04 -5.00
C ILE A 37 -2.33 -25.65 -5.02
N ALA A 38 -1.41 -26.61 -4.82
CA ALA A 38 0.03 -26.35 -4.86
C ALA A 38 0.50 -25.87 -6.25
N ILE A 39 0.00 -26.49 -7.33
CA ILE A 39 0.32 -26.08 -8.71
C ILE A 39 -0.19 -24.66 -8.98
N LEU A 40 -1.45 -24.37 -8.61
CA LEU A 40 -2.05 -23.05 -8.81
C LEU A 40 -1.35 -21.97 -7.98
N ALA A 41 -1.05 -22.26 -6.71
CA ALA A 41 -0.34 -21.35 -5.82
C ALA A 41 1.08 -21.03 -6.32
N GLY A 42 1.79 -22.03 -6.86
CA GLY A 42 3.13 -21.84 -7.41
C GLY A 42 3.19 -20.80 -8.54
N VAL A 43 2.16 -20.73 -9.39
CA VAL A 43 2.08 -19.75 -10.48
C VAL A 43 1.49 -18.41 -10.01
N ALA A 44 0.50 -18.44 -9.11
CA ALA A 44 -0.21 -17.26 -8.67
C ALA A 44 0.59 -16.36 -7.71
N LEU A 45 1.35 -16.95 -6.77
CA LEU A 45 2.08 -16.22 -5.75
C LEU A 45 3.10 -15.19 -6.28
N PRO A 46 4.00 -15.52 -7.24
CA PRO A 46 4.96 -14.53 -7.74
C PRO A 46 4.28 -13.34 -8.42
N SER A 47 3.18 -13.58 -9.14
CA SER A 47 2.38 -12.52 -9.76
C SER A 47 1.73 -11.61 -8.71
N LEU A 48 1.18 -12.19 -7.64
CA LEU A 48 0.57 -11.43 -6.55
C LEU A 48 1.58 -10.51 -5.85
N LEU A 49 2.79 -11.00 -5.57
CA LEU A 49 3.85 -10.19 -4.95
C LEU A 49 4.27 -9.02 -5.85
N ASN A 50 4.38 -9.23 -7.16
CA ASN A 50 4.70 -8.16 -8.10
C ASN A 50 3.57 -7.11 -8.18
N GLN A 51 2.30 -7.56 -8.18
CA GLN A 51 1.15 -6.65 -8.15
C GLN A 51 1.10 -5.81 -6.86
N ALA A 52 1.41 -6.41 -5.71
CA ALA A 52 1.51 -5.68 -4.44
C ALA A 52 2.61 -4.61 -4.48
N ASN A 53 3.77 -4.91 -5.07
CA ASN A 53 4.85 -3.94 -5.24
C ASN A 53 4.46 -2.78 -6.17
N LYS A 54 3.77 -3.07 -7.28
CA LYS A 54 3.24 -2.03 -8.18
C LYS A 54 2.19 -1.15 -7.49
N ALA A 55 1.31 -1.75 -6.68
CA ALA A 55 0.33 -0.99 -5.91
C ALA A 55 1.01 -0.04 -4.90
N ARG A 56 2.06 -0.50 -4.22
CA ARG A 56 2.87 0.33 -3.31
C ARG A 56 3.55 1.50 -4.05
N GLN A 57 4.14 1.25 -5.22
CA GLN A 57 4.71 2.31 -6.06
C GLN A 57 3.65 3.33 -6.51
N SER A 58 2.47 2.86 -6.91
CA SER A 58 1.35 3.72 -7.30
C SER A 58 0.87 4.59 -6.13
N ALA A 59 0.79 4.04 -4.92
CA ALA A 59 0.47 4.81 -3.71
C ALA A 59 1.52 5.88 -3.43
N ALA A 60 2.82 5.56 -3.52
CA ALA A 60 3.90 6.54 -3.36
C ALA A 60 3.81 7.67 -4.39
N LYS A 61 3.55 7.35 -5.68
CA LYS A 61 3.30 8.37 -6.73
C LYS A 61 2.09 9.25 -6.39
N SER A 62 1.02 8.67 -5.86
CA SER A 62 -0.18 9.41 -5.45
C SER A 62 0.13 10.39 -4.31
N HIS A 63 0.89 9.95 -3.29
CA HIS A 63 1.34 10.79 -2.18
C HIS A 63 2.20 11.95 -2.67
N ILE A 64 3.19 11.68 -3.53
CA ILE A 64 4.02 12.73 -4.14
C ILE A 64 3.15 13.71 -4.95
N GLY A 65 2.19 13.21 -5.73
CA GLY A 65 1.26 14.05 -6.48
C GLY A 65 0.39 14.94 -5.57
N ALA A 66 -0.01 14.46 -4.39
CA ALA A 66 -0.72 15.26 -3.41
C ALA A 66 0.16 16.36 -2.80
N VAL A 67 1.41 16.02 -2.43
CA VAL A 67 2.40 17.00 -1.95
C VAL A 67 2.66 18.07 -2.98
N ASN A 68 2.86 17.70 -4.24
CA ASN A 68 3.13 18.65 -5.32
C ASN A 68 1.97 19.64 -5.51
N ARG A 69 0.71 19.16 -5.49
CA ARG A 69 -0.45 20.05 -5.55
C ARG A 69 -0.55 20.98 -4.34
N ALA A 70 -0.26 20.46 -3.15
CA ALA A 70 -0.26 21.27 -1.93
C ALA A 70 0.85 22.34 -1.97
N GLN A 71 2.03 22.01 -2.49
CA GLN A 71 3.13 22.96 -2.67
C GLN A 71 2.79 24.06 -3.69
N GLN A 72 2.10 23.71 -4.78
CA GLN A 72 1.60 24.70 -5.73
C GLN A 72 0.58 25.66 -5.08
N ALA A 73 -0.36 25.13 -4.30
CA ALA A 73 -1.34 25.93 -3.57
C ALA A 73 -0.68 26.85 -2.54
N TYR A 74 0.21 26.30 -1.71
CA TYR A 74 0.96 27.07 -0.70
C TYR A 74 1.76 28.20 -1.34
N ARG A 75 2.40 27.95 -2.48
CA ARG A 75 3.16 28.98 -3.19
C ARG A 75 2.29 30.05 -3.85
N LEU A 76 1.05 29.73 -4.19
CA LEU A 76 0.10 30.72 -4.68
C LEU A 76 -0.28 31.73 -3.58
N GLU A 77 -0.32 31.27 -2.32
CA GLU A 77 -0.68 32.08 -1.15
C GLU A 77 0.52 32.84 -0.59
N GLU A 78 1.61 32.14 -0.30
CA GLU A 78 2.78 32.67 0.45
C GLU A 78 3.95 33.09 -0.45
N ARG A 79 3.85 32.88 -1.78
CA ARG A 79 4.90 33.14 -2.80
C ARG A 79 6.23 32.38 -2.62
N THR A 80 6.35 31.58 -1.57
CA THR A 80 7.46 30.66 -1.32
C THR A 80 6.96 29.21 -1.28
N PHE A 81 7.87 28.26 -1.41
CA PHE A 81 7.57 26.87 -1.09
C PHE A 81 7.58 26.66 0.43
N ALA A 82 6.79 25.70 0.90
CA ALA A 82 6.81 25.33 2.31
C ALA A 82 8.06 24.49 2.59
N ASP A 83 8.81 24.82 3.66
CA ASP A 83 10.03 24.10 4.05
C ASP A 83 9.75 22.91 4.98
N ASP A 84 8.50 22.75 5.42
CA ASP A 84 8.06 21.69 6.31
C ASP A 84 6.73 21.08 5.82
N MET A 85 6.57 19.76 5.98
CA MET A 85 5.35 19.07 5.57
C MET A 85 4.12 19.41 6.42
N GLY A 86 4.31 19.82 7.67
CA GLY A 86 3.23 20.27 8.54
C GLY A 86 2.53 21.52 8.02
N LEU A 87 3.25 22.40 7.32
CA LEU A 87 2.70 23.61 6.71
C LEU A 87 1.73 23.31 5.57
N LEU A 88 1.87 22.17 4.91
CA LEU A 88 0.99 21.76 3.81
C LEU A 88 -0.36 21.25 4.29
N GLY A 89 -0.50 20.86 5.57
CA GLY A 89 -1.78 20.45 6.16
C GLY A 89 -2.42 19.18 5.58
N ILE A 90 -1.70 18.41 4.77
CA ILE A 90 -2.23 17.24 4.04
C ILE A 90 -2.19 15.91 4.82
N GLY A 91 -1.58 15.89 6.00
CA GLY A 91 -1.64 14.75 6.93
C GLY A 91 -1.08 13.42 6.41
N LEU A 92 -0.05 13.46 5.55
CA LEU A 92 0.59 12.26 5.00
C LEU A 92 1.64 11.68 5.96
N PRO A 93 1.73 10.35 6.10
CA PRO A 93 2.78 9.72 6.90
C PRO A 93 4.15 9.82 6.21
N LEU A 94 5.19 10.16 6.98
CA LEU A 94 6.59 10.22 6.51
C LEU A 94 7.24 8.86 6.34
N THR A 95 6.65 7.81 6.92
CA THR A 95 7.17 6.46 6.81
C THR A 95 6.01 5.49 6.69
N THR A 96 6.11 4.64 5.68
CA THR A 96 5.24 3.48 5.47
C THR A 96 6.09 2.24 5.58
N GLU A 97 5.47 1.06 5.63
CA GLU A 97 6.15 -0.24 5.72
C GLU A 97 7.32 -0.39 4.71
N LYS A 98 7.17 0.16 3.49
CA LYS A 98 8.11 -0.05 2.37
C LYS A 98 8.70 1.22 1.76
N TYR A 99 8.29 2.39 2.23
CA TYR A 99 8.73 3.68 1.70
C TYR A 99 8.98 4.65 2.84
N THR A 100 10.08 5.37 2.74
CA THR A 100 10.42 6.50 3.60
C THR A 100 10.32 7.74 2.76
N TYR A 101 9.58 8.73 3.23
CA TYR A 101 9.38 9.98 2.53
C TYR A 101 10.26 11.06 3.15
N SER A 102 10.96 11.81 2.33
CA SER A 102 11.71 12.98 2.76
C SER A 102 11.26 14.22 2.00
N PHE A 103 11.16 15.30 2.75
CA PHE A 103 10.82 16.62 2.27
C PHE A 103 12.09 17.47 2.18
N GLY A 104 12.20 18.29 1.14
CA GLY A 104 13.29 19.23 1.03
C GLY A 104 12.97 20.36 0.07
N THR A 105 13.68 21.48 0.24
CA THR A 105 13.69 22.59 -0.70
C THR A 105 15.08 22.63 -1.30
N VAL A 106 15.21 22.49 -2.63
CA VAL A 106 16.51 22.55 -3.32
C VAL A 106 16.98 23.99 -3.42
N ASN A 107 16.06 24.88 -3.77
CA ASN A 107 16.26 26.32 -3.82
C ASN A 107 14.91 27.04 -3.71
N SER A 108 14.90 28.37 -3.68
CA SER A 108 13.66 29.19 -3.57
C SER A 108 12.66 29.02 -4.71
N THR A 109 13.02 28.28 -5.77
CA THR A 109 12.18 27.99 -6.93
C THR A 109 11.91 26.50 -7.13
N VAL A 110 12.42 25.61 -6.29
CA VAL A 110 12.25 24.16 -6.44
C VAL A 110 12.04 23.51 -5.09
N ALA A 111 10.83 22.98 -4.88
CA ALA A 111 10.52 22.07 -3.79
C ALA A 111 10.63 20.63 -4.26
N GLU A 112 11.10 19.77 -3.38
CA GLU A 112 11.36 18.37 -3.65
C GLU A 112 10.73 17.47 -2.59
N PHE A 113 10.12 16.39 -3.06
CA PHE A 113 9.60 15.35 -2.20
C PHE A 113 10.02 13.98 -2.71
N ARG A 114 10.75 13.22 -1.89
CA ARG A 114 11.36 11.95 -2.27
C ARG A 114 10.68 10.81 -1.55
N ALA A 115 10.43 9.72 -2.27
CA ALA A 115 10.04 8.44 -1.73
C ALA A 115 11.18 7.44 -1.95
N THR A 116 11.89 7.15 -0.87
CA THR A 116 12.97 6.16 -0.85
C THR A 116 12.40 4.80 -0.47
N PRO A 117 12.53 3.77 -1.32
CA PRO A 117 12.06 2.44 -1.00
C PRO A 117 12.91 1.81 0.10
N THR A 118 12.33 0.94 0.93
CA THR A 118 13.08 0.15 1.92
C THR A 118 13.51 -1.20 1.33
N ASP A 119 12.78 -1.72 0.34
CA ASP A 119 13.14 -2.95 -0.36
C ASP A 119 13.95 -2.66 -1.64
N PRO A 120 14.98 -3.46 -1.96
CA PRO A 120 15.82 -3.27 -3.15
C PRO A 120 15.13 -3.63 -4.48
N LEU A 121 13.90 -4.15 -4.42
CA LEU A 121 13.09 -4.50 -5.60
C LEU A 121 12.12 -3.39 -6.02
N LEU A 122 12.07 -2.29 -5.27
CA LEU A 122 11.16 -1.17 -5.50
C LEU A 122 11.91 0.02 -6.11
N SER A 123 11.25 0.74 -7.01
CA SER A 123 11.77 1.99 -7.58
C SER A 123 11.72 3.12 -6.56
N ALA A 124 12.71 4.01 -6.60
CA ALA A 124 12.66 5.29 -5.91
C ALA A 124 11.97 6.33 -6.78
N ILE A 125 11.21 7.22 -6.15
CA ILE A 125 10.41 8.21 -6.85
C ILE A 125 10.68 9.57 -6.23
N THR A 126 10.97 10.56 -7.05
CA THR A 126 11.10 11.96 -6.63
C THR A 126 10.07 12.81 -7.36
N GLY A 127 9.38 13.67 -6.63
CA GLY A 127 8.57 14.74 -7.20
C GLY A 127 9.22 16.09 -6.99
N CYS A 128 9.40 16.82 -8.07
CA CYS A 128 9.86 18.20 -8.05
C CYS A 128 8.67 19.11 -8.37
N THR A 129 8.48 20.14 -7.57
CA THR A 129 7.62 21.27 -7.91
C THR A 129 8.51 22.46 -8.21
N ASN A 130 8.62 22.79 -9.49
CA ASN A 130 9.44 23.89 -9.99
C ASN A 130 8.60 25.14 -10.17
N ALA A 131 9.23 26.28 -10.00
CA ALA A 131 8.66 27.59 -10.15
C ALA A 131 9.38 28.38 -11.23
N ASN A 132 8.73 28.53 -12.39
CA ASN A 132 9.23 29.37 -13.45
C ASN A 132 8.71 30.79 -13.24
N ILE A 133 9.60 31.70 -12.86
CA ILE A 133 9.29 33.13 -12.73
C ILE A 133 9.20 33.72 -14.14
N VAL A 134 8.04 34.31 -14.46
CA VAL A 134 7.82 35.07 -15.69
C VAL A 134 7.95 36.56 -15.36
N PHE A 135 8.39 37.35 -16.33
CA PHE A 135 8.50 38.81 -16.21
C PHE A 135 7.22 39.42 -15.63
N GLY A 136 7.37 40.29 -14.62
CA GLY A 136 6.24 40.93 -13.93
C GLY A 136 5.80 40.27 -12.61
N GLY A 137 6.56 39.30 -12.08
CA GLY A 137 6.30 38.71 -10.76
C GLY A 137 5.23 37.62 -10.75
N LEU A 138 4.73 37.22 -11.91
CA LEU A 138 3.89 36.04 -12.09
C LEU A 138 4.79 34.81 -12.16
N ALA A 139 4.44 33.74 -11.44
CA ALA A 139 5.19 32.49 -11.46
C ALA A 139 4.30 31.33 -11.91
N THR A 140 4.75 30.57 -12.90
CA THR A 140 4.10 29.33 -13.32
C THR A 140 4.77 28.17 -12.61
N THR A 141 4.00 27.31 -11.95
CA THR A 141 4.53 26.10 -11.32
C THR A 141 4.42 24.90 -12.26
N SER A 142 5.51 24.15 -12.44
CA SER A 142 5.50 22.86 -13.13
C SER A 142 5.86 21.74 -12.16
N VAL A 143 5.33 20.54 -12.41
CA VAL A 143 5.62 19.37 -11.59
C VAL A 143 6.27 18.31 -12.46
N THR A 144 7.41 17.80 -12.03
CA THR A 144 8.09 16.68 -12.67
C THR A 144 8.17 15.51 -11.69
N LEU A 145 7.98 14.30 -12.21
CA LEU A 145 8.12 13.07 -11.45
C LEU A 145 9.26 12.28 -12.09
N GLU A 146 10.32 12.07 -11.33
CA GLU A 146 11.47 11.27 -11.74
C GLU A 146 11.38 9.92 -11.02
N GLU A 147 11.39 8.83 -11.78
CA GLU A 147 11.42 7.48 -11.23
C GLU A 147 12.76 6.83 -11.55
N GLN A 148 13.47 6.41 -10.50
CA GLN A 148 14.68 5.62 -10.63
C GLN A 148 14.32 4.13 -10.49
N PRO A 149 14.48 3.32 -11.54
CA PRO A 149 14.27 1.88 -11.48
C PRO A 149 15.15 1.22 -10.41
N ALA A 150 14.66 0.13 -9.83
CA ALA A 150 15.43 -0.66 -8.88
C ALA A 150 16.76 -1.15 -9.50
N PRO A 151 17.91 -0.96 -8.82
CA PRO A 151 19.23 -1.28 -9.38
C PRO A 151 19.53 -2.79 -9.51
N GLY A 152 18.62 -3.67 -9.05
CA GLY A 152 18.71 -5.12 -9.24
C GLY A 152 19.79 -5.86 -8.46
N ALA A 153 20.73 -5.15 -7.81
CA ALA A 153 21.90 -5.70 -7.13
C ALA A 153 21.75 -5.84 -5.61
N GLY A 154 20.53 -5.94 -5.08
CA GLY A 154 20.27 -5.97 -3.63
C GLY A 154 20.49 -4.64 -2.92
N THR A 155 20.80 -3.58 -3.68
CA THR A 155 20.92 -2.21 -3.19
C THR A 155 19.60 -1.47 -3.32
N ILE A 156 19.35 -0.55 -2.40
CA ILE A 156 18.16 0.31 -2.43
C ILE A 156 18.34 1.39 -3.51
N ALA A 157 17.29 1.66 -4.28
CA ALA A 157 17.30 2.77 -5.24
C ALA A 157 17.42 4.10 -4.48
N THR A 158 18.44 4.89 -4.80
CA THR A 158 18.57 6.25 -4.27
C THR A 158 17.68 7.19 -5.08
N PRO A 159 16.81 7.99 -4.44
CA PRO A 159 15.96 8.93 -5.15
C PRO A 159 16.84 9.96 -5.89
N PRO A 160 16.58 10.22 -7.18
CA PRO A 160 17.28 11.27 -7.91
C PRO A 160 16.94 12.64 -7.30
N SER A 161 17.87 13.58 -7.38
CA SER A 161 17.63 14.96 -6.98
C SER A 161 16.97 15.76 -8.09
N CYS A 162 16.03 16.62 -7.71
CA CYS A 162 15.75 17.86 -8.43
C CYS A 162 16.98 18.80 -8.32
#